data_AF-A0A6J4N5C7-F1
#
_entry.id   AF-A0A6J4N5C7-F1
#
_cell.length_a   1.000
_cell.length_b   1.000
_cell.length_c   1.000
_cell.angle_alpha   90.00
_cell.angle_beta   90.00
_cell.angle_gamma   90.00
#
_symmetry.space_group_name_H-M   'P 1'
#
loop_
_entity.id
_entity.type
_entity.pdbx_description
1 polymer ?
#
loop_
_entity_poly.entity_id
_entity_poly.type
_entity_poly.pdbx_seq_one_letter_code
_entity_poly.pdbx_strand_id
1 'polypeptide(L)' 'DIDNSGFVRFQPAPAGRGTEVKVVIEYNPPGGAIAAGAAKLFGEAPEQQIANDLRRFKQLMEAGEIATTEGQPSGRK' A
#
# COMPACT_ATOMS: atom_id res chain seq x y z
N ASP A 1 5.59 11.66 -17.76
CA ASP A 1 5.01 10.36 -17.41
C ASP A 1 6.06 9.58 -16.64
N ILE A 2 5.69 8.84 -15.59
CA ILE A 2 6.63 7.98 -14.86
C ILE A 2 6.32 6.56 -15.27
N ASP A 3 7.28 5.89 -15.91
CA ASP A 3 7.12 4.48 -16.26
C ASP A 3 6.92 3.66 -14.98
N ASN A 4 5.78 2.98 -14.90
CA ASN A 4 5.44 2.06 -13.84
C ASN A 4 5.13 0.68 -14.42
N SER A 5 5.49 -0.36 -13.69
CA SER A 5 5.12 -1.73 -14.01
C SER A 5 4.95 -2.54 -12.73
N GLY A 6 4.29 -3.70 -12.79
CA GLY A 6 4.06 -4.50 -11.60
C GLY A 6 3.08 -5.64 -11.79
N PHE A 7 2.80 -6.34 -10.69
CA PHE A 7 1.80 -7.40 -10.66
C PHE A 7 1.14 -7.53 -9.30
N VAL A 8 -0.03 -8.18 -9.30
CA VAL A 8 -0.75 -8.61 -8.10
C VAL A 8 -0.88 -10.11 -8.12
N ARG A 9 -0.54 -10.77 -7.01
CA ARG A 9 -0.71 -12.21 -6.83
C ARG A 9 -1.66 -12.49 -5.67
N PHE A 10 -2.61 -13.38 -5.93
CA PHE A 10 -3.52 -13.93 -4.93
C PHE A 10 -3.10 -15.37 -4.67
N GLN A 11 -2.95 -15.75 -3.41
CA GLN A 11 -2.63 -17.12 -3.03
C GLN A 11 -3.31 -17.52 -1.72
N PRO A 12 -3.57 -18.81 -1.47
CA PRO A 12 -4.09 -19.26 -0.19
C PRO A 12 -3.17 -18.84 0.96
N ALA A 13 -3.75 -18.22 1.99
CA ALA A 13 -3.03 -17.88 3.21
C ALA A 13 -2.73 -19.14 4.03
N PRO A 14 -1.60 -19.17 4.78
CA PRO A 14 -1.27 -20.28 5.66
C PRO A 14 -2.39 -20.61 6.66
N ALA A 15 -2.48 -21.87 7.06
CA ALA A 15 -3.47 -22.36 8.01
C ALA A 15 -4.94 -22.06 7.64
N GLY A 16 -5.24 -21.91 6.34
CA GLY A 16 -6.61 -21.70 5.85
C GLY A 16 -7.21 -20.34 6.24
N ARG A 17 -6.36 -19.33 6.51
CA ARG A 17 -6.77 -18.00 6.98
C ARG A 17 -7.34 -17.07 5.88
N GLY A 18 -7.67 -17.62 4.71
CA GLY A 18 -8.20 -16.87 3.57
C GLY A 18 -7.17 -16.73 2.45
N THR A 19 -7.06 -15.53 1.88
CA THR A 19 -6.19 -15.22 0.74
C THR A 19 -5.13 -14.21 1.13
N GLU A 20 -3.87 -14.52 0.86
CA GLU A 20 -2.79 -13.55 0.89
C GLU A 20 -2.71 -12.83 -0.47
N VAL A 21 -2.67 -11.50 -0.42
CA VAL A 21 -2.55 -10.63 -1.59
C VAL A 21 -1.18 -9.97 -1.56
N LYS A 22 -0.37 -10.25 -2.59
CA LYS A 22 0.96 -9.67 -2.76
C LYS A 22 0.97 -8.71 -3.94
N VAL A 23 1.35 -7.48 -3.69
CA VAL A 23 1.53 -6.43 -4.71
C VAL A 23 3.02 -6.16 -4.87
N VAL A 24 3.49 -6.14 -6.12
CA VAL A 24 4.84 -5.72 -6.48
C VAL A 24 4.70 -4.62 -7.52
N ILE A 25 5.32 -3.47 -7.26
CA ILE A 25 5.33 -2.31 -8.15
C ILE A 25 6.80 -1.91 -8.36
N GLU A 26 7.16 -1.69 -9.60
CA GLU A 26 8.45 -1.17 -10.04
C GLU A 26 8.22 0.21 -10.65
N TYR A 27 8.96 1.20 -10.17
CA TYR A 27 8.91 2.56 -10.67
C TYR A 27 10.33 3.08 -10.94
N ASN A 28 10.48 3.81 -12.04
CA ASN A 28 11.74 4.47 -12.39
C ASN A 28 11.59 5.99 -12.12
N PRO A 29 12.05 6.49 -10.96
CA PRO A 29 11.91 7.91 -10.65
C PRO A 29 12.80 8.74 -11.60
N PRO A 30 12.29 9.83 -12.19
CA PRO A 30 13.07 10.70 -13.05
C PRO A 30 14.16 11.42 -12.23
N GLY A 31 15.42 11.45 -12.73
CA GLY A 31 16.45 12.36 -12.20
C GLY A 31 17.82 11.78 -11.82
N GLY A 32 18.09 10.48 -12.00
CA GLY A 32 19.43 9.91 -11.78
C GLY A 32 19.99 10.15 -10.36
N ALA A 33 21.31 10.35 -10.19
CA ALA A 33 21.98 10.41 -8.89
C ALA A 33 21.46 11.47 -7.89
N ILE A 34 20.78 12.53 -8.36
CA ILE A 34 20.12 13.53 -7.52
C ILE A 34 18.80 12.97 -6.92
N ALA A 35 18.14 12.06 -7.63
CA ALA A 35 16.94 11.37 -7.16
C ALA A 35 17.23 10.41 -5.99
N ALA A 36 18.46 9.92 -5.81
CA ALA A 36 18.80 9.00 -4.71
C ALA A 36 18.66 9.65 -3.31
N GLY A 37 18.86 10.97 -3.21
CA GLY A 37 18.66 11.73 -1.96
C GLY A 37 17.18 11.99 -1.67
N ALA A 38 16.38 12.24 -2.71
CA ALA A 38 14.94 12.45 -2.60
C ALA A 38 14.18 11.12 -2.43
N ALA A 39 14.63 10.03 -3.05
CA ALA A 39 14.03 8.70 -2.97
C ALA A 39 14.10 8.06 -1.58
N LYS A 40 14.90 8.57 -0.63
CA LYS A 40 14.79 8.16 0.77
C LYS A 40 13.58 8.82 1.47
N LEU A 41 13.31 10.10 1.18
CA LEU A 41 12.15 10.83 1.69
C LEU A 41 10.85 10.43 0.96
N PHE A 42 10.95 10.22 -0.35
CA PHE A 42 9.89 9.73 -1.22
C PHE A 42 9.95 8.21 -1.44
N GLY A 43 10.70 7.45 -0.65
CA GLY A 43 10.71 5.97 -0.70
C GLY A 43 9.79 5.42 0.37
N GLU A 44 10.06 5.81 1.63
CA GLU A 44 9.20 5.48 2.76
C GLU A 44 7.74 5.89 2.50
N ALA A 45 7.51 7.00 1.80
CA ALA A 45 6.16 7.48 1.47
C ALA A 45 5.37 6.53 0.53
N PRO A 46 5.88 6.10 -0.64
CA PRO A 46 5.29 5.05 -1.48
C PRO A 46 5.07 3.72 -0.76
N GLU A 47 6.06 3.20 -0.03
CA GLU A 47 5.86 1.93 0.67
C GLU A 47 4.76 2.05 1.74
N GLN A 48 4.74 3.17 2.46
CA GLN A 48 3.70 3.47 3.45
C GLN A 48 2.33 3.65 2.79
N GLN A 49 2.26 4.26 1.61
CA GLN A 49 1.03 4.43 0.83
C GLN A 49 0.49 3.07 0.37
N ILE A 50 1.32 2.23 -0.25
CA ILE A 50 0.94 0.88 -0.67
C ILE A 50 0.49 0.04 0.52
N ALA A 51 1.21 0.10 1.65
CA ALA A 51 0.83 -0.61 2.86
C ALA A 51 -0.55 -0.15 3.40
N ASN A 52 -0.82 1.16 3.37
CA ASN A 52 -2.11 1.70 3.78
C ASN A 52 -3.23 1.30 2.82
N ASP A 53 -2.97 1.30 1.51
CA ASP A 53 -3.93 0.89 0.50
C ASP A 53 -4.27 -0.60 0.61
N LEU A 54 -3.27 -1.45 0.86
CA LEU A 54 -3.49 -2.88 1.14
C LEU A 54 -4.30 -3.12 2.41
N ARG A 55 -4.09 -2.32 3.47
CA ARG A 55 -4.91 -2.39 4.70
C ARG A 55 -6.35 -1.99 4.43
N ARG A 56 -6.59 -0.89 3.71
CA ARG A 56 -7.93 -0.44 3.33
C ARG A 56 -8.63 -1.47 2.44
N PHE A 57 -7.91 -2.03 1.48
CA PHE A 57 -8.41 -3.11 0.64
C PHE A 57 -8.82 -4.33 1.48
N LYS A 58 -7.96 -4.77 2.41
CA LYS A 58 -8.29 -5.87 3.32
C LYS A 58 -9.55 -5.59 4.13
N GLN A 59 -9.70 -4.39 4.70
CA GLN A 59 -10.90 -4.01 5.45
C GLN A 59 -12.15 -4.10 4.57
N LEU A 60 -12.11 -3.51 3.37
CA LEU A 60 -13.23 -3.55 2.44
C LEU A 60 -13.62 -4.98 2.07
N MET A 61 -12.63 -5.83 1.80
CA MET A 61 -12.88 -7.22 1.38
C MET A 61 -13.36 -8.12 2.53
N GLU A 62 -12.91 -7.89 3.76
CA GLU A 62 -13.23 -8.75 4.91
C GLU A 62 -14.44 -8.29 5.72
N ALA A 63 -14.69 -6.98 5.78
CA ALA A 63 -15.75 -6.37 6.58
C ALA A 63 -16.81 -5.63 5.75
N GLY A 64 -16.56 -5.38 4.46
CA GLY A 64 -17.47 -4.63 3.58
C GLY A 64 -17.36 -3.10 3.72
N GLU A 65 -16.49 -2.60 4.60
CA GLU A 65 -16.30 -1.18 4.87
C GLU A 65 -14.83 -0.85 5.17
N ILE A 66 -14.45 0.42 5.00
CA ILE A 66 -13.14 0.95 5.42
C ILE A 66 -13.36 1.66 6.75
N ALA A 67 -12.64 1.23 7.78
CA ALA A 67 -12.79 1.81 9.12
C ALA A 67 -12.43 3.31 9.09
N THR A 68 -13.32 4.15 9.63
CA THR A 68 -13.13 5.60 9.74
C THR A 68 -13.38 6.07 11.17
N THR A 69 -12.67 7.13 11.57
CA THR A 69 -12.91 7.83 12.83
C THR A 69 -13.79 9.07 12.64
N GLU A 70 -14.26 9.34 11.41
CA GLU A 70 -15.19 10.44 11.15
C GLU A 70 -16.48 10.26 11.96
N GLY A 71 -16.92 11.34 12.60
CA GLY A 71 -18.11 11.33 13.46
C GLY A 71 -17.93 10.66 14.83
N GLN A 72 -16.74 10.11 15.13
CA GLN A 72 -16.49 9.52 16.45
C GLN A 72 -16.11 10.62 17.47
N PRO A 73 -16.70 10.61 18.69
CA PRO A 73 -16.49 11.64 19.70
C PRO A 73 -15.04 11.74 20.21
N SER A 74 -14.23 10.70 19.99
CA SER A 74 -12.78 10.76 20.16
C SER A 74 -12.09 9.86 19.14
N GLY A 75 -11.04 10.38 18.51
CA GLY A 75 -10.20 9.67 17.53
C GLY A 75 -8.82 10.33 17.46
N ARG A 76 -8.10 10.37 18.60
CA ARG A 76 -6.85 11.13 18.68
C ARG A 76 -5.79 10.46 17.78
N LYS A 77 -5.31 11.25 16.81
CA LYS A 77 -4.32 10.89 15.79
C LYS A 77 -3.01 10.41 16.39
#